data_AF-A0A6V7K2P7-F1
#
_entry.id   AF-A0A6V7K2P7-F1
#
_cell.length_a   1.000
_cell.length_b   1.000
_cell.length_c   1.000
_cell.angle_alpha   90.00
_cell.angle_beta   90.00
_cell.angle_gamma   90.00
#
_symmetry.space_group_name_H-M   'P 1'
#
loop_
_entity.id
_entity.type
_entity.pdbx_description
1 polymer ?
#
loop_
_entity_poly.entity_id
_entity_poly.type
_entity_poly.pdbx_seq_one_letter_code
_entity_poly.pdbx_strand_id
1 'polypeptide(L)' 'GSIVGYPRLRLKGDQAHGVYNLTITDASLTDDGEYQCQVGPYGKMKPIRANAHLTVI' A
#
# COMPACT_ATOMS: atom_id res chain seq x y z
N GLY A 1 -6.69 1.36 -8.77
CA GLY A 1 -7.70 0.48 -8.16
C GLY A 1 -8.24 1.10 -6.89
N SER A 2 -9.55 0.97 -6.63
CA SER A 2 -10.16 1.31 -5.34
C SER A 2 -9.98 0.18 -4.34
N ILE A 3 -9.79 0.51 -3.06
CA ILE A 3 -9.70 -0.48 -1.99
C ILE A 3 -11.07 -0.61 -1.32
N VAL A 4 -11.63 -1.82 -1.30
CA VAL A 4 -12.95 -2.09 -0.72
C VAL A 4 -12.92 -1.77 0.78
N GLY A 5 -13.91 -1.01 1.25
CA GLY A 5 -13.99 -0.58 2.66
C GLY A 5 -13.15 0.66 3.00
N TYR A 6 -12.31 1.14 2.08
CA TYR A 6 -11.43 2.29 2.31
C TYR A 6 -11.55 3.30 1.16
N PRO A 7 -12.61 4.13 1.13
CA PRO A 7 -12.88 5.04 0.01
C PRO A 7 -11.79 6.09 -0.21
N ARG A 8 -11.06 6.45 0.85
CA ARG A 8 -9.93 7.39 0.82
C ARG A 8 -8.62 6.76 0.33
N LEU A 9 -8.54 5.43 0.24
CA LEU A 9 -7.34 4.72 -0.18
C LEU A 9 -7.47 4.23 -1.62
N ARG A 10 -6.47 4.54 -2.44
CA ARG A 10 -6.41 4.09 -3.84
C ARG A 10 -5.03 3.56 -4.16
N LEU A 11 -4.98 2.43 -4.84
CA LEU A 11 -3.76 1.96 -5.48
C LEU A 11 -3.60 2.66 -6.83
N LYS A 12 -2.46 3.34 -7.01
CA LYS A 12 -2.01 3.97 -8.26
C LYS A 12 -0.66 3.39 -8.67
N GLY A 13 -0.26 3.62 -9.91
CA GLY A 13 1.02 3.15 -10.44
C GLY A 13 0.85 2.34 -11.70
N ASP A 14 1.98 2.08 -12.35
CA ASP A 14 2.04 1.31 -13.58
C ASP A 14 2.16 -0.19 -13.29
N GLN A 15 1.04 -0.89 -13.43
CA GLN A 15 0.96 -2.32 -13.16
C GLN A 15 1.77 -3.14 -14.18
N ALA A 16 1.96 -2.64 -15.40
CA ALA A 16 2.78 -3.32 -16.40
C ALA A 16 4.26 -3.34 -15.99
N HIS A 17 4.70 -2.33 -15.23
CA HIS A 17 6.06 -2.22 -14.68
C HIS A 17 6.15 -2.63 -13.19
N GLY A 18 5.09 -3.23 -12.63
CA GLY A 18 5.09 -3.70 -11.23
C GLY A 18 5.07 -2.58 -10.18
N VAL A 19 4.63 -1.37 -10.54
CA VAL A 19 4.56 -0.22 -9.62
C VAL A 19 3.18 -0.16 -8.96
N TYR A 20 3.16 -0.31 -7.64
CA TYR A 20 1.96 -0.26 -6.80
C TYR A 20 2.15 0.72 -5.65
N ASN A 21 1.63 1.94 -5.84
CA ASN A 21 1.68 3.02 -4.86
C ASN A 21 0.33 3.14 -4.15
N LEU A 22 0.35 3.21 -2.82
CA LEU A 22 -0.83 3.57 -2.04
C LEU A 22 -0.97 5.09 -1.99
N THR A 23 -2.13 5.61 -2.35
CA THR A 23 -2.51 7.01 -2.17
C THR A 23 -3.60 7.10 -1.12
N ILE A 24 -3.38 7.92 -0.09
CA ILE A 24 -4.35 8.25 0.95
C ILE A 24 -4.76 9.71 0.73
N THR A 25 -6.05 9.97 0.51
CA THR A 25 -6.60 11.34 0.39
C THR A 25 -7.25 11.76 1.70
N ASP A 26 -7.12 13.03 2.08
CA ASP A 26 -7.64 13.58 3.34
C ASP A 26 -7.17 12.74 4.55
N ALA A 27 -5.85 12.63 4.72
CA ALA A 27 -5.23 11.86 5.79
C ALA A 27 -5.65 12.39 7.17
N SER A 28 -5.88 11.49 8.11
CA SER A 28 -6.22 11.81 9.50
C SER A 28 -5.30 11.08 10.48
N LEU A 29 -5.35 11.45 11.77
CA LEU A 29 -4.56 10.80 12.83
C LEU A 29 -4.80 9.27 12.92
N THR A 30 -5.92 8.76 12.41
CA THR A 30 -6.20 7.31 12.36
C THR A 30 -5.44 6.58 11.27
N ASP A 31 -4.83 7.30 10.32
CA ASP A 31 -3.97 6.75 9.27
C ASP A 31 -2.49 6.69 9.71
N ASP A 32 -2.14 7.22 10.89
CA ASP A 32 -0.78 7.09 11.42
C ASP A 32 -0.46 5.62 11.74
N GLY A 33 0.66 5.11 11.22
CA GLY A 33 1.10 3.75 11.49
C GLY A 33 2.02 3.14 10.44
N GLU A 34 2.23 1.83 10.60
CA GLU A 34 3.08 1.03 9.71
C GLU A 34 2.30 0.50 8.50
N TYR A 35 2.79 0.85 7.32
CA TYR A 35 2.30 0.33 6.04
C TYR A 35 3.32 -0.63 5.44
N GLN A 36 2.81 -1.58 4.65
CA GLN A 36 3.67 -2.57 4.03
C GLN A 36 3.31 -2.79 2.56
N CYS A 37 4.29 -2.65 1.68
CA CYS A 37 4.19 -3.16 0.32
C CYS A 37 4.44 -4.66 0.36
N GLN A 38 3.43 -5.44 -0.03
CA GLN A 38 3.45 -6.90 0.07
C GLN A 38 3.37 -7.53 -1.30
N VAL A 39 4.31 -8.43 -1.59
CA VAL A 39 4.24 -9.33 -2.74
C VAL A 39 4.02 -10.75 -2.24
N GLY A 40 2.96 -11.41 -2.72
CA GLY A 40 2.67 -12.80 -2.40
C GLY A 40 3.81 -13.74 -2.83
N PRO A 41 3.89 -14.95 -2.26
CA PRO A 41 4.84 -15.95 -2.76
C PRO A 41 4.51 -16.32 -4.22
N TYR A 42 5.55 -16.63 -5.00
CA TYR A 42 5.39 -17.14 -6.37
C TYR A 42 6.27 -18.38 -6.58
N GLY A 43 5.63 -19.53 -6.75
CA GLY A 43 6.32 -20.82 -6.81
C GLY A 43 7.14 -21.10 -5.54
N LYS A 44 8.47 -21.19 -5.68
CA LYS A 44 9.40 -21.39 -4.55
C LYS A 44 9.92 -20.07 -3.93
N MET A 45 9.57 -18.93 -4.51
CA MET A 45 10.03 -17.63 -4.04
C MET A 45 9.27 -17.24 -2.77
N LYS A 46 10.02 -16.83 -1.74
CA LYS A 46 9.45 -16.33 -0.49
C LYS A 46 8.72 -15.00 -0.73
N PRO A 47 7.69 -14.69 0.07
CA PRO A 47 7.02 -13.40 0.00
C PRO A 47 8.01 -12.25 0.25
N ILE A 48 7.85 -11.15 -0.48
CA ILE A 48 8.64 -9.92 -0.30
C ILE A 48 7.81 -8.91 0.47
N ARG A 49 8.44 -8.18 1.38
CA ARG A 49 7.83 -7.21 2.27
C ARG A 49 8.74 -5.99 2.39
N ALA A 50 8.17 -4.80 2.20
CA ALA A 50 8.85 -3.53 2.46
C ALA A 50 7.97 -2.66 3.35
N ASN A 51 8.52 -2.18 4.46
CA ASN A 51 7.79 -1.39 5.45
C ASN A 51 7.96 0.11 5.17
N ALA A 52 6.95 0.89 5.51
CA ALA A 52 6.96 2.35 5.51
C ALA A 52 6.13 2.87 6.68
N HIS A 53 6.73 3.71 7.52
CA HIS A 53 6.03 4.37 8.61
C HIS A 53 5.40 5.68 8.09
N LEU A 54 4.09 5.84 8.26
CA LEU A 54 3.37 7.07 7.99
C LEU A 54 3.07 7.77 9.30
N THR A 55 3.62 8.97 9.48
CA THR A 55 3.28 9.85 10.60
C THR A 55 2.33 10.95 10.13
N VAL A 56 1.24 11.17 10.87
CA VAL A 56 0.29 12.26 10.62
C VAL A 56 0.32 13.22 11.81
N ILE A 57 0.62 14.50 11.56
CA ILE A 57 0.80 15.54 12.58
C ILE A 57 -0.26 16.64 12.49
#